data_AF-A0A819P2M8-F1
#
_entry.id   AF-A0A819P2M8-F1
#
_cell.length_a   1.000
_cell.length_b   1.000
_cell.length_c   1.000
_cell.angle_alpha   90.00
_cell.angle_beta   90.00
_cell.angle_gamma   90.00
#
_symmetry.space_group_name_H-M   'P 1'
#
loop_
_entity.id
_entity.type
_entity.pdbx_description
1 polymer ?
#
loop_
_entity_poly.entity_id
_entity_poly.type
_entity_poly.pdbx_seq_one_letter_code
_entity_poly.pdbx_strand_id
1 'polypeptide(L)'
;MSINQNVLRSDITVITEEVKYENQVTKHYMLDGIMIWKIANVREKTYDAQSERQISIYTPAFYTSTTGYKLCIRLYLNGDGNARGTHISIFLVVLRGKYDALLKWPFSYRVSFCLFDQRTMLESDDTKQAKHITESFRPDTRSTSFQRPCSSMNIASGISKFCSLVDFNQPLETNRYIINDIMFIKVFIDFIGIPKSMISFIFNLNCALPMQIQQKLIDEEMERRVAVNAKVTREEIAAAHRDLTEAVQVDNQCVTSMDCVAVPTGSRACGGPNGYVIYAIKSSNAEKIRLLAQKTVQLERQYNLENSVISICSMVMPPSVLCNQANKCVSGSTSSPFVPAPFKWEDLTEKIALVTGGSEGIGFAAAHQFIIEGAEHVFITGRRQQVLDEAVKKLGNNNVTGIQGDVSNMADLDKLYSVIQKEKGRLDIVFANPATGSLIALGAITEKDFDDVFNVNVKGVLFTVQKALPLLADGGSIILCGSIAAVKGYPGNSVYGASKAALRSFARTWTVDLKDRKIRVNIIQPGPIDTPALARLGRNEEENKTILDTLKAATVMNRIGSTDELARAVVFLASDDSSYVTGIALFVDGGYAQI
;
A
#
# COMPACT_ATOMS: atom_id res chain seq x y z
N MET A 1 -18.36 -2.84 52.88
CA MET A 1 -16.94 -3.20 52.62
C MET A 1 -16.43 -2.28 51.51
N SER A 2 -15.61 -1.29 51.87
CA SER A 2 -14.95 -0.41 50.90
C SER A 2 -13.81 -1.19 50.24
N ILE A 3 -13.90 -1.41 48.93
CA ILE A 3 -12.83 -2.03 48.16
C ILE A 3 -11.70 -1.01 48.05
N ASN A 4 -10.56 -1.36 48.64
CA ASN A 4 -9.40 -0.51 48.81
C ASN A 4 -8.78 -0.15 47.45
N GLN A 5 -9.05 1.08 46.96
CA GLN A 5 -8.58 1.57 45.66
C GLN A 5 -7.06 1.56 45.47
N ASN A 6 -6.29 1.39 46.56
CA ASN A 6 -4.84 1.29 46.52
C ASN A 6 -4.34 -0.09 46.03
N VAL A 7 -5.11 -1.17 46.23
CA VAL A 7 -4.77 -2.52 45.73
C VAL A 7 -4.96 -2.59 44.21
N LEU A 8 -6.01 -1.94 43.68
CA LEU A 8 -6.23 -1.82 42.24
C LEU A 8 -5.12 -1.04 41.53
N ARG A 9 -4.53 -0.02 42.17
CA ARG A 9 -3.40 0.73 41.59
C ARG A 9 -2.10 -0.08 41.60
N SER A 10 -1.81 -0.84 42.65
CA SER A 10 -0.63 -1.72 42.66
C SER A 10 -0.75 -2.83 41.62
N ASP A 11 -1.94 -3.43 41.48
CA ASP A 11 -2.17 -4.50 40.49
C ASP A 11 -2.11 -3.96 39.06
N ILE A 12 -2.63 -2.75 38.81
CA ILE A 12 -2.49 -2.09 37.51
C ILE A 12 -1.03 -1.75 37.23
N THR A 13 -0.25 -1.29 38.20
CA THR A 13 1.19 -1.00 37.99
C THR A 13 1.99 -2.27 37.73
N VAL A 14 1.74 -3.36 38.46
CA VAL A 14 2.39 -4.66 38.23
C VAL A 14 2.00 -5.22 36.85
N ILE A 15 0.73 -5.15 36.46
CA ILE A 15 0.27 -5.53 35.11
C ILE A 15 0.88 -4.61 34.05
N THR A 16 1.03 -3.32 34.33
CA THR A 16 1.63 -2.35 33.38
C THR A 16 3.13 -2.59 33.22
N GLU A 17 3.82 -3.02 34.28
CA GLU A 17 5.24 -3.37 34.26
C GLU A 17 5.49 -4.75 33.64
N GLU A 18 4.67 -5.77 33.92
CA GLU A 18 4.70 -7.06 33.21
C GLU A 18 4.41 -6.89 31.72
N VAL A 19 3.40 -6.07 31.37
CA VAL A 19 3.09 -5.72 29.99
C VAL A 19 4.22 -4.89 29.36
N LYS A 20 4.94 -4.06 30.10
CA LYS A 20 6.12 -3.33 29.57
C LYS A 20 7.32 -4.25 29.36
N TYR A 21 7.53 -5.23 30.24
CA TYR A 21 8.64 -6.18 30.16
C TYR A 21 8.45 -7.20 29.03
N GLU A 22 7.23 -7.75 28.86
CA GLU A 22 6.90 -8.59 27.70
C GLU A 22 6.90 -7.80 26.37
N ASN A 23 6.54 -6.50 26.41
CA ASN A 23 6.52 -5.66 25.20
C ASN A 23 7.90 -5.17 24.73
N GLN A 24 8.94 -5.18 25.56
CA GLN A 24 10.25 -4.63 25.17
C GLN A 24 11.06 -5.57 24.26
N VAL A 25 10.80 -6.87 24.28
CA VAL A 25 11.58 -7.86 23.51
C VAL A 25 10.86 -8.29 22.21
N THR A 26 9.54 -8.13 22.12
CA THR A 26 8.75 -8.73 21.00
C THR A 26 8.02 -7.72 20.11
N LYS A 27 8.03 -6.40 20.42
CA LYS A 27 7.23 -5.39 19.70
C LYS A 27 7.67 -5.06 18.27
N HIS A 28 8.87 -5.45 17.83
CA HIS A 28 9.41 -4.91 16.57
C HIS A 28 8.86 -5.53 15.28
N TYR A 29 7.98 -6.54 15.32
CA TYR A 29 7.62 -7.29 14.09
C TYR A 29 6.16 -7.73 13.91
N MET A 30 5.19 -7.34 14.76
CA MET A 30 3.96 -8.14 14.92
C MET A 30 2.64 -7.37 15.18
N LEU A 31 2.33 -6.38 14.35
CA LEU A 31 1.02 -5.70 14.33
C LEU A 31 0.45 -5.68 12.90
N ASP A 32 -0.88 -5.64 12.81
CA ASP A 32 -1.68 -5.59 11.56
C ASP A 32 -1.72 -6.88 10.73
N GLY A 33 -1.61 -8.02 11.40
CA GLY A 33 -1.76 -9.32 10.77
C GLY A 33 -0.60 -9.73 9.88
N ILE A 34 0.54 -9.03 9.95
CA ILE A 34 1.80 -9.39 9.29
C ILE A 34 2.86 -9.70 10.36
N MET A 35 3.62 -10.77 10.16
CA MET A 35 4.75 -11.14 11.01
C MET A 35 5.91 -11.67 10.15
N ILE A 36 7.14 -11.25 10.46
CA ILE A 36 8.36 -11.86 9.93
C ILE A 36 9.07 -12.59 11.06
N TRP A 37 9.28 -13.89 10.89
CA TRP A 37 9.93 -14.75 11.87
C TRP A 37 11.34 -15.10 11.41
N LYS A 38 12.34 -14.61 12.15
CA LYS A 38 13.73 -15.06 12.06
C LYS A 38 13.91 -16.33 12.88
N ILE A 39 14.41 -17.38 12.24
CA ILE A 39 14.75 -18.65 12.91
C ILE A 39 16.25 -18.86 12.74
N ALA A 40 16.97 -18.87 13.87
CA ALA A 40 18.40 -19.17 13.93
C ALA A 40 18.65 -20.61 14.37
N ASN A 41 19.87 -21.09 14.17
CA ASN A 41 20.31 -22.45 14.47
C ASN A 41 19.42 -23.51 13.79
N VAL A 42 19.07 -23.26 12.52
CA VAL A 42 18.08 -24.07 11.79
C VAL A 42 18.51 -25.54 11.72
N ARG A 43 19.80 -25.80 11.51
CA ARG A 43 20.34 -27.17 11.44
C ARG A 43 20.20 -27.93 12.75
N GLU A 44 20.54 -27.30 13.87
CA GLU A 44 20.36 -27.87 15.21
C GLU A 44 18.89 -28.22 15.45
N LYS A 45 17.98 -27.27 15.16
CA LYS A 45 16.54 -27.47 15.33
C LYS A 45 15.97 -28.54 14.40
N THR A 46 16.55 -28.70 13.21
CA THR A 46 16.19 -29.77 12.27
C THR A 46 16.63 -31.13 12.80
N TYR A 47 17.85 -31.22 13.34
CA TYR A 47 18.35 -32.42 13.99
C TYR A 47 17.51 -32.80 15.21
N ASP A 48 17.12 -31.83 16.04
CA ASP A 48 16.24 -32.07 17.19
C ASP A 48 14.84 -32.54 16.77
N ALA A 49 14.31 -32.05 15.64
CA ALA A 49 13.04 -32.50 15.10
C ALA A 49 13.13 -33.92 14.50
N GLN A 50 14.27 -34.29 13.91
CA GLN A 50 14.52 -35.63 13.38
C GLN A 50 14.75 -36.67 14.48
N SER A 51 15.47 -36.29 15.53
CA SER A 51 15.75 -37.12 16.71
C SER A 51 14.62 -37.12 17.75
N GLU A 52 13.49 -36.49 17.43
CA GLU A 52 12.30 -36.36 18.29
C GLU A 52 12.52 -35.64 19.63
N ARG A 53 13.68 -34.99 19.82
CA ARG A 53 13.96 -34.17 21.02
C ARG A 53 13.07 -32.94 21.09
N GLN A 54 12.88 -32.27 19.96
CA GLN A 54 11.97 -31.14 19.82
C GLN A 54 11.28 -31.18 18.45
N ILE A 55 10.10 -31.80 18.41
CA ILE A 55 9.35 -32.05 17.18
C ILE A 55 8.83 -30.80 16.46
N SER A 56 8.62 -29.70 17.20
CA SER A 56 8.06 -28.46 16.66
C SER A 56 8.52 -27.25 17.45
N ILE A 57 8.58 -26.10 16.78
CA ILE A 57 8.89 -24.80 17.38
C ILE A 57 7.74 -23.82 17.18
N TYR A 58 7.62 -22.84 18.07
CA TYR A 58 6.58 -21.83 18.03
C TYR A 58 7.16 -20.43 17.82
N THR A 59 6.40 -19.57 17.15
CA THR A 59 6.66 -18.13 17.20
C THR A 59 6.23 -17.57 18.56
N PRO A 60 6.76 -16.40 18.95
CA PRO A 60 6.05 -15.51 19.86
C PRO A 60 4.62 -15.23 19.35
N ALA A 61 3.73 -14.84 20.26
CA ALA A 61 2.37 -14.47 19.89
C ALA A 61 2.38 -13.13 19.12
N PHE A 62 1.56 -13.04 18.08
CA PHE A 62 1.29 -11.82 17.31
C PHE A 62 -0.20 -11.54 17.24
N TYR A 63 -0.56 -10.32 16.83
CA TYR A 63 -1.96 -9.91 16.75
C TYR A 63 -2.34 -9.45 15.35
N THR A 64 -3.59 -9.69 14.96
CA THR A 64 -4.14 -9.20 13.69
C THR A 64 -4.37 -7.69 13.69
N SER A 65 -4.49 -7.07 14.87
CA SER A 65 -4.54 -5.62 15.11
C SER A 65 -4.34 -5.36 16.62
N THR A 66 -4.31 -4.11 17.06
CA THR A 66 -4.19 -3.75 18.50
C THR A 66 -5.27 -4.37 19.39
N THR A 67 -6.45 -4.65 18.84
CA THR A 67 -7.56 -5.33 19.51
C THR A 67 -7.98 -6.62 18.82
N GLY A 68 -7.10 -7.20 17.99
CA GLY A 68 -7.40 -8.31 17.09
C GLY A 68 -7.19 -9.71 17.68
N TYR A 69 -7.27 -10.73 16.83
CA TYR A 69 -7.02 -12.12 17.20
C TYR A 69 -5.58 -12.28 17.65
N LYS A 70 -5.37 -13.00 18.76
CA LYS A 70 -4.04 -13.42 19.20
C LYS A 70 -3.68 -14.74 18.53
N LEU A 71 -2.55 -14.77 17.82
CA LEU A 71 -2.14 -15.89 16.99
C LEU A 71 -0.69 -16.27 17.29
N CYS A 72 -0.31 -17.52 17.04
CA CYS A 72 1.08 -17.91 16.86
C CYS A 72 1.20 -18.98 15.78
N ILE A 73 2.42 -19.25 15.33
CA ILE A 73 2.70 -20.28 14.34
C ILE A 73 3.43 -21.43 15.00
N ARG A 74 3.03 -22.64 14.63
CA ARG A 74 3.73 -23.88 14.97
C ARG A 74 4.39 -24.44 13.71
N LEU A 75 5.70 -24.64 13.76
CA LEU A 75 6.51 -25.14 12.64
C LEU A 75 7.12 -26.48 12.98
N TYR A 76 7.02 -27.43 12.05
CA TYR A 76 7.61 -28.77 12.14
C TYR A 76 8.67 -28.91 11.04
N LEU A 77 9.94 -28.78 11.42
CA LEU A 77 11.06 -28.83 10.48
C LEU A 77 11.26 -30.22 9.85
N ASN A 78 10.73 -31.28 10.48
CA ASN A 78 10.73 -32.63 9.93
C ASN A 78 9.32 -33.10 9.52
N GLY A 79 8.36 -32.16 9.39
CA GLY A 79 6.97 -32.44 9.04
C GLY A 79 6.13 -33.08 10.13
N ASP A 80 4.81 -33.01 9.95
CA ASP A 80 3.81 -33.60 10.84
C ASP A 80 2.85 -34.52 10.08
N GLY A 81 2.33 -35.54 10.77
CA GLY A 81 1.43 -36.54 10.19
C GLY A 81 1.96 -37.16 8.88
N ASN A 82 1.14 -37.13 7.83
CA ASN A 82 1.48 -37.70 6.51
C ASN A 82 2.59 -36.94 5.74
N ALA A 83 3.05 -35.79 6.25
CA ALA A 83 4.16 -35.04 5.68
C ALA A 83 5.49 -35.29 6.39
N ARG A 84 5.47 -36.03 7.51
CA ARG A 84 6.64 -36.32 8.32
C ARG A 84 7.74 -37.00 7.52
N GLY A 85 8.98 -36.51 7.65
CA GLY A 85 10.15 -37.00 6.92
C GLY A 85 10.18 -36.65 5.43
N THR A 86 9.21 -35.89 4.92
CA THR A 86 9.15 -35.51 3.49
C THR A 86 9.04 -34.01 3.25
N HIS A 87 8.30 -33.28 4.09
CA HIS A 87 8.10 -31.84 3.97
C HIS A 87 8.18 -31.18 5.34
N ILE A 88 8.46 -29.88 5.35
CA ILE A 88 8.16 -28.99 6.48
C ILE A 88 6.65 -28.78 6.54
N SER A 89 6.09 -28.81 7.75
CA SER A 89 4.70 -28.46 8.02
C SER A 89 4.61 -27.17 8.82
N ILE A 90 3.66 -26.29 8.48
CA ILE A 90 3.46 -25.00 9.14
C ILE A 90 1.98 -24.76 9.43
N PHE A 91 1.67 -24.50 10.70
CA PHE A 91 0.29 -24.39 11.18
C PHE A 91 0.05 -23.09 11.93
N LEU A 92 -1.14 -22.54 11.75
CA LEU A 92 -1.64 -21.44 12.56
C LEU A 92 -2.23 -22.00 13.86
N VAL A 93 -2.01 -21.28 14.95
CA VAL A 93 -2.62 -21.54 16.25
C VAL A 93 -3.36 -20.29 16.70
N VAL A 94 -4.66 -20.43 16.96
CA VAL A 94 -5.46 -19.37 17.60
C VAL A 94 -5.26 -19.46 19.11
N LEU A 95 -4.78 -18.37 19.70
CA LEU A 95 -4.53 -18.25 21.13
C LEU A 95 -5.68 -17.47 21.79
N ARG A 96 -5.92 -17.74 23.07
CA ARG A 96 -6.85 -16.93 23.86
C ARG A 96 -6.34 -15.51 24.02
N GLY A 97 -7.08 -14.55 23.48
CA GLY A 97 -6.80 -13.13 23.52
C GLY A 97 -7.64 -12.38 24.56
N LYS A 98 -7.20 -11.16 24.90
CA LYS A 98 -7.94 -10.26 25.82
C LYS A 98 -9.25 -9.75 25.20
N TYR A 99 -9.34 -9.74 23.88
CA TYR A 99 -10.47 -9.16 23.13
C TYR A 99 -11.37 -10.20 22.46
N ASP A 100 -11.19 -11.49 22.74
CA ASP A 100 -11.93 -12.58 22.08
C ASP A 100 -13.45 -12.44 22.17
N ALA A 101 -13.97 -11.80 23.22
CA ALA A 101 -15.40 -11.54 23.39
C ALA A 101 -15.98 -10.54 22.37
N LEU A 102 -15.12 -9.71 21.77
CA LEU A 102 -15.50 -8.63 20.84
C LEU A 102 -15.24 -9.01 19.37
N LEU A 103 -14.62 -10.17 19.12
CA LEU A 103 -14.21 -10.61 17.78
C LEU A 103 -15.25 -11.52 17.12
N LYS A 104 -15.28 -11.52 15.80
CA LYS A 104 -16.13 -12.42 15.01
C LYS A 104 -15.59 -13.84 15.06
N TRP A 105 -16.45 -14.82 15.34
CA TRP A 105 -16.08 -16.22 15.36
C TRP A 105 -16.98 -17.03 14.41
N PRO A 106 -16.46 -18.09 13.78
CA PRO A 106 -15.07 -18.58 13.81
C PRO A 106 -14.08 -17.68 13.04
N PHE A 107 -12.79 -17.80 13.33
CA PHE A 107 -11.71 -17.14 12.59
C PHE A 107 -11.71 -17.64 11.14
N SER A 108 -11.87 -16.73 10.17
CA SER A 108 -12.12 -17.09 8.77
C SER A 108 -11.22 -16.36 7.75
N TYR A 109 -10.22 -15.60 8.22
CA TYR A 109 -9.34 -14.84 7.34
C TYR A 109 -8.35 -15.75 6.64
N ARG A 110 -8.06 -15.49 5.35
CA ARG A 110 -7.06 -16.26 4.61
C ARG A 110 -5.69 -16.01 5.21
N VAL A 111 -4.92 -17.08 5.38
CA VAL A 111 -3.60 -17.06 6.00
C VAL A 111 -2.58 -17.46 4.94
N SER A 112 -1.53 -16.68 4.81
CA SER A 112 -0.47 -16.89 3.83
C SER A 112 0.88 -16.99 4.52
N PHE A 113 1.68 -17.97 4.11
CA PHE A 113 3.05 -18.21 4.58
C PHE A 113 4.01 -18.04 3.42
N CYS A 114 5.16 -17.41 3.65
CA CYS A 114 6.21 -17.21 2.66
C CYS A 114 7.58 -17.51 3.28
N LEU A 115 8.25 -18.54 2.77
CA LEU A 115 9.66 -18.81 3.06
C LEU A 115 10.54 -17.98 2.13
N PHE A 116 11.44 -17.17 2.71
CA PHE A 116 12.27 -16.26 1.92
C PHE A 116 13.40 -16.99 1.20
N ASP A 117 13.55 -16.69 -0.09
CA ASP A 117 14.76 -16.97 -0.85
C ASP A 117 15.74 -15.84 -0.54
N GLN A 118 16.71 -16.15 0.31
CA GLN A 118 17.68 -15.19 0.79
C GLN A 118 18.85 -15.04 -0.17
N ARG A 119 19.05 -15.99 -1.09
CA ARG A 119 20.24 -16.00 -1.96
C ARG A 119 20.08 -15.03 -3.13
N THR A 120 18.91 -15.03 -3.78
CA THR A 120 18.62 -14.03 -4.81
C THR A 120 18.58 -12.61 -4.23
N MET A 121 18.35 -12.46 -2.92
CA MET A 121 18.44 -11.17 -2.24
C MET A 121 19.88 -10.73 -1.92
N LEU A 122 20.87 -11.63 -2.02
CA LEU A 122 22.29 -11.35 -1.80
C LEU A 122 23.09 -11.25 -3.11
N GLU A 123 22.62 -11.89 -4.18
CA GLU A 123 23.18 -11.77 -5.52
C GLU A 123 22.70 -10.45 -6.14
N SER A 124 23.61 -9.51 -6.40
CA SER A 124 23.34 -8.17 -6.96
C SER A 124 23.00 -8.19 -8.46
N ASP A 125 22.09 -9.08 -8.85
CA ASP A 125 21.64 -9.31 -10.22
C ASP A 125 20.11 -9.11 -10.26
N ASP A 126 19.70 -7.86 -10.48
CA ASP A 126 18.31 -7.40 -10.50
C ASP A 126 17.44 -8.07 -11.59
N THR A 127 18.06 -8.87 -12.46
CA THR A 127 17.36 -9.62 -13.52
C THR A 127 16.79 -10.96 -13.04
N LYS A 128 17.20 -11.46 -11.86
CA LYS A 128 16.75 -12.75 -11.33
C LYS A 128 15.60 -12.58 -10.35
N GLN A 129 14.46 -13.19 -10.66
CA GLN A 129 13.31 -13.22 -9.76
C GLN A 129 13.59 -14.13 -8.54
N ALA A 130 13.30 -13.61 -7.35
CA ALA A 130 13.40 -14.37 -6.09
C ALA A 130 12.42 -15.55 -6.08
N LYS A 131 12.90 -16.74 -5.72
CA LYS A 131 12.11 -17.98 -5.70
C LYS A 131 11.56 -18.26 -4.31
N HIS A 132 10.73 -17.35 -3.81
CA HIS A 132 10.01 -17.56 -2.54
C HIS A 132 9.07 -18.76 -2.63
N ILE A 133 8.99 -19.54 -1.56
CA ILE A 133 7.94 -20.57 -1.42
C ILE A 133 6.78 -19.92 -0.67
N THR A 134 5.66 -19.71 -1.37
CA THR A 134 4.47 -19.08 -0.81
C THR A 134 3.28 -20.01 -0.92
N GLU A 135 2.60 -20.24 0.19
CA GLU A 135 1.40 -21.07 0.26
C GLU A 135 0.36 -20.39 1.15
N SER A 136 -0.91 -20.55 0.80
CA SER A 136 -2.02 -19.95 1.55
C SER A 136 -3.13 -20.95 1.79
N PHE A 137 -3.85 -20.79 2.91
CA PHE A 137 -5.06 -21.56 3.16
C PHE A 137 -6.17 -20.65 3.71
N ARG A 138 -7.43 -21.09 3.55
CA ARG A 138 -8.58 -20.49 4.23
C ARG A 138 -8.98 -21.40 5.40
N PRO A 139 -9.10 -20.87 6.62
CA PRO A 139 -9.59 -21.63 7.77
C PRO A 139 -10.94 -22.31 7.49
N ASP A 140 -11.06 -23.61 7.81
CA ASP A 140 -12.36 -24.29 7.78
C ASP A 140 -13.18 -23.84 9.01
N THR A 141 -14.24 -23.09 8.77
CA THR A 141 -15.11 -22.53 9.83
C THR A 141 -15.83 -23.58 10.65
N ARG A 142 -15.85 -24.84 10.21
CA ARG A 142 -16.41 -25.96 10.97
C ARG A 142 -15.38 -26.61 11.91
N SER A 143 -14.09 -26.35 11.70
CA SER A 143 -13.03 -26.90 12.53
C SER A 143 -13.00 -26.23 13.91
N THR A 144 -12.77 -27.03 14.95
CA THR A 144 -12.56 -26.54 16.32
C THR A 144 -11.29 -25.70 16.45
N SER A 145 -10.31 -25.88 15.55
CA SER A 145 -9.07 -25.10 15.50
C SER A 145 -9.28 -23.60 15.34
N PHE A 146 -10.40 -23.18 14.74
CA PHE A 146 -10.67 -21.79 14.41
C PHE A 146 -11.88 -21.21 15.16
N GLN A 147 -12.46 -21.98 16.08
CA GLN A 147 -13.50 -21.47 16.98
C GLN A 147 -12.90 -20.54 18.03
N ARG A 148 -13.77 -19.82 18.74
CA ARG A 148 -13.36 -19.03 19.90
C ARG A 148 -12.63 -19.92 20.91
N PRO A 149 -11.40 -19.57 21.35
CA PRO A 149 -10.66 -20.37 22.30
C PRO A 149 -11.39 -20.49 23.65
N CYS A 150 -11.64 -21.71 24.09
CA CYS A 150 -12.12 -22.02 25.45
C CYS A 150 -10.96 -22.32 26.41
N SER A 151 -9.80 -22.70 25.88
CA SER A 151 -8.54 -22.98 26.58
C SER A 151 -7.48 -21.90 26.24
N SER A 152 -6.23 -22.07 26.66
CA SER A 152 -5.14 -21.13 26.34
C SER A 152 -4.80 -21.08 24.84
N MET A 153 -4.94 -22.19 24.12
CA MET A 153 -4.70 -22.30 22.69
C MET A 153 -5.59 -23.38 22.04
N ASN A 154 -5.99 -23.14 20.80
CA ASN A 154 -6.66 -24.14 19.97
C ASN A 154 -5.68 -25.14 19.36
N ILE A 155 -6.21 -26.22 18.77
CA ILE A 155 -5.41 -27.19 18.01
C ILE A 155 -4.85 -26.50 16.75
N ALA A 156 -3.54 -26.65 16.52
CA ALA A 156 -2.85 -26.11 15.36
C ALA A 156 -3.44 -26.66 14.05
N SER A 157 -3.64 -25.79 13.04
CA SER A 157 -4.14 -26.20 11.72
C SER A 157 -3.54 -25.31 10.62
N GLY A 158 -3.25 -25.89 9.45
CA GLY A 158 -2.63 -25.18 8.33
C GLY A 158 -2.08 -26.13 7.27
N ILE A 159 -0.87 -25.86 6.80
CA ILE A 159 -0.30 -26.46 5.59
C ILE A 159 0.69 -27.57 5.97
N SER A 160 0.29 -28.83 5.74
CA SER A 160 1.11 -29.99 6.09
C SER A 160 2.30 -30.18 5.16
N LYS A 161 2.17 -29.87 3.87
CA LYS A 161 3.24 -29.97 2.87
C LYS A 161 3.65 -28.57 2.38
N PHE A 162 4.31 -27.80 3.24
CA PHE A 162 4.65 -26.41 2.95
C PHE A 162 5.92 -26.27 2.10
N CYS A 163 7.00 -26.97 2.47
CA CYS A 163 8.27 -26.96 1.74
C CYS A 163 8.85 -28.37 1.73
N SER A 164 9.24 -28.88 0.56
CA SER A 164 9.88 -30.20 0.46
C SER A 164 11.20 -30.22 1.22
N LEU A 165 11.48 -31.30 1.95
CA LEU A 165 12.78 -31.47 2.61
C LEU A 165 13.94 -31.57 1.62
N VAL A 166 13.67 -31.93 0.36
CA VAL A 166 14.67 -31.90 -0.71
C VAL A 166 15.09 -30.46 -1.03
N ASP A 167 14.12 -29.55 -1.12
CA ASP A 167 14.38 -28.13 -1.38
C ASP A 167 14.95 -27.42 -0.15
N PHE A 168 14.56 -27.87 1.04
CA PHE A 168 15.02 -27.29 2.30
C PHE A 168 16.46 -27.69 2.66
N ASN A 169 16.82 -28.96 2.46
CA ASN A 169 18.14 -29.52 2.82
C ASN A 169 19.15 -29.46 1.68
N GLN A 170 19.09 -28.41 0.85
CA GLN A 170 20.11 -28.14 -0.15
C GLN A 170 21.50 -27.97 0.50
N PRO A 171 22.59 -28.37 -0.19
CA PRO A 171 23.96 -28.14 0.28
C PRO A 171 24.21 -26.69 0.69
N LEU A 172 25.05 -26.45 1.69
CA LEU A 172 25.25 -25.12 2.28
C LEU A 172 25.68 -24.07 1.26
N GLU A 173 26.49 -24.47 0.29
CA GLU A 173 27.01 -23.59 -0.75
C GLU A 173 25.95 -23.21 -1.78
N THR A 174 24.83 -23.94 -1.86
CA THR A 174 23.74 -23.74 -2.85
C THR A 174 22.38 -23.43 -2.20
N ASN A 175 22.27 -23.55 -0.88
CA ASN A 175 21.01 -23.37 -0.16
C ASN A 175 20.49 -21.93 -0.31
N ARG A 176 19.23 -21.82 -0.71
CA ARG A 176 18.56 -20.53 -0.96
C ARG A 176 17.80 -20.01 0.24
N TYR A 177 17.33 -20.91 1.10
CA TYR A 177 16.39 -20.60 2.17
C TYR A 177 17.07 -20.53 3.54
N ILE A 178 18.25 -21.14 3.69
CA ILE A 178 19.05 -21.15 4.91
C ILE A 178 20.42 -20.56 4.57
N ILE A 179 20.72 -19.37 5.10
CA ILE A 179 22.01 -18.70 4.93
C ILE A 179 22.55 -18.38 6.32
N ASN A 180 23.82 -18.69 6.58
CA ASN A 180 24.45 -18.54 7.90
C ASN A 180 23.65 -19.22 9.02
N ASP A 181 23.04 -20.37 8.71
CA ASP A 181 22.16 -21.13 9.62
C ASP A 181 20.90 -20.38 10.10
N ILE A 182 20.45 -19.41 9.30
CA ILE A 182 19.28 -18.58 9.56
C ILE A 182 18.29 -18.72 8.40
N MET A 183 17.01 -18.83 8.72
CA MET A 183 15.89 -18.75 7.77
C MET A 183 14.86 -17.71 8.22
N PHE A 184 14.09 -17.20 7.25
CA PHE A 184 13.01 -16.25 7.51
C PHE A 184 11.69 -16.76 6.94
N ILE A 185 10.63 -16.67 7.74
CA ILE A 185 9.26 -16.94 7.29
C ILE A 185 8.41 -15.69 7.52
N LYS A 186 7.74 -15.21 6.48
CA LYS A 186 6.68 -14.20 6.61
C LYS A 186 5.32 -14.88 6.71
N VAL A 187 4.50 -14.39 7.62
CA VAL A 187 3.09 -14.74 7.76
C VAL A 187 2.28 -13.49 7.54
N PHE A 188 1.20 -13.58 6.78
CA PHE A 188 0.24 -12.48 6.69
C PHE A 188 -1.21 -12.97 6.60
N ILE A 189 -2.11 -12.21 7.21
CA ILE A 189 -3.55 -12.46 7.28
C ILE A 189 -4.29 -11.54 6.32
N ASP A 190 -4.98 -12.12 5.34
CA ASP A 190 -5.74 -11.42 4.31
C ASP A 190 -7.17 -11.13 4.80
N PHE A 191 -7.50 -9.86 5.02
CA PHE A 191 -8.85 -9.42 5.46
C PHE A 191 -9.88 -9.30 4.32
N ILE A 192 -9.67 -9.98 3.19
CA ILE A 192 -10.52 -9.90 2.00
C ILE A 192 -11.93 -10.41 2.34
N GLY A 193 -12.90 -9.48 2.41
CA GLY A 193 -14.31 -9.75 2.74
C GLY A 193 -14.97 -8.71 3.64
N ILE A 194 -14.19 -7.83 4.28
CA ILE A 194 -14.70 -6.61 4.92
C ILE A 194 -14.16 -5.43 4.10
N PRO A 195 -15.01 -4.54 3.56
CA PRO A 195 -14.52 -3.33 2.92
C PRO A 195 -13.62 -2.57 3.91
N LYS A 196 -12.40 -2.20 3.51
CA LYS A 196 -11.46 -1.47 4.39
C LYS A 196 -12.08 -0.21 5.01
N SER A 197 -13.05 0.41 4.33
CA SER A 197 -13.86 1.54 4.82
C SER A 197 -14.75 1.22 6.03
N MET A 198 -15.17 -0.05 6.18
CA MET A 198 -16.01 -0.49 7.29
C MET A 198 -15.20 -0.75 8.56
N ILE A 199 -13.90 -1.04 8.44
CA ILE A 199 -13.00 -1.21 9.59
C ILE A 199 -12.90 0.09 10.38
N SER A 200 -12.81 1.24 9.69
CA SER A 200 -12.82 2.59 10.29
C SER A 200 -14.21 2.99 10.82
N PHE A 201 -15.29 2.61 10.13
CA PHE A 201 -16.67 2.87 10.58
C PHE A 201 -17.04 2.11 11.87
N ILE A 202 -16.68 0.82 11.95
CA ILE A 202 -16.84 0.00 13.17
C ILE A 202 -15.97 0.55 14.31
N PHE A 203 -14.79 1.08 14.00
CA PHE A 203 -13.92 1.73 14.98
C PHE A 203 -14.50 3.03 15.54
N ASN A 204 -15.16 3.85 14.71
CA ASN A 204 -15.69 5.17 15.09
C ASN A 204 -17.05 5.12 15.80
N LEU A 205 -17.84 4.05 15.64
CA LEU A 205 -19.12 3.87 16.34
C LEU A 205 -18.97 3.52 17.83
N ASN A 206 -17.77 3.12 18.26
CA ASN A 206 -17.47 2.68 19.62
C ASN A 206 -17.42 3.79 20.68
N CYS A 207 -17.85 5.02 20.37
CA CYS A 207 -17.77 6.13 21.32
C CYS A 207 -19.08 6.87 21.63
N ALA A 208 -20.27 6.49 21.11
CA ALA A 208 -21.45 7.38 21.32
C ALA A 208 -22.87 6.78 21.41
N LEU A 209 -23.14 5.47 21.21
CA LEU A 209 -24.52 4.97 21.14
C LEU A 209 -24.77 3.63 21.85
N PRO A 210 -26.00 3.35 22.34
CA PRO A 210 -26.38 2.04 22.89
C PRO A 210 -26.39 0.91 21.84
N MET A 211 -25.96 -0.28 22.25
CA MET A 211 -25.69 -1.46 21.42
C MET A 211 -26.86 -1.93 20.53
N GLN A 212 -28.11 -1.72 20.97
CA GLN A 212 -29.31 -2.10 20.20
C GLN A 212 -29.54 -1.23 18.94
N ILE A 213 -29.06 0.02 18.95
CA ILE A 213 -29.16 0.95 17.81
C ILE A 213 -28.00 0.71 16.83
N GLN A 214 -26.82 0.36 17.36
CA GLN A 214 -25.65 0.00 16.55
C GLN A 214 -25.91 -1.24 15.70
N GLN A 215 -26.50 -2.28 16.29
CA GLN A 215 -26.82 -3.52 15.57
C GLN A 215 -27.83 -3.25 14.43
N LYS A 216 -28.87 -2.46 14.70
CA LYS A 216 -29.92 -2.14 13.71
C LYS A 216 -29.39 -1.33 12.51
N LEU A 217 -28.49 -0.38 12.73
CA LEU A 217 -27.87 0.42 11.66
C LEU A 217 -26.86 -0.37 10.83
N ILE A 218 -26.16 -1.32 11.46
CA ILE A 218 -25.26 -2.25 10.77
C ILE A 218 -26.07 -3.20 9.88
N ASP A 219 -27.18 -3.73 10.38
CA ASP A 219 -28.04 -4.64 9.63
C ASP A 219 -28.75 -3.92 8.46
N GLU A 220 -29.25 -2.69 8.65
CA GLU A 220 -29.88 -1.88 7.58
C GLU A 220 -28.90 -1.49 6.46
N GLU A 221 -27.65 -1.15 6.77
CA GLU A 221 -26.62 -0.81 5.77
C GLU A 221 -26.06 -2.05 5.06
N MET A 222 -26.00 -3.19 5.76
CA MET A 222 -25.68 -4.49 5.16
C MET A 222 -26.76 -4.92 4.17
N GLU A 223 -28.04 -4.80 4.52
CA GLU A 223 -29.16 -5.10 3.62
C GLU A 223 -29.18 -4.18 2.39
N ARG A 224 -28.90 -2.88 2.57
CA ARG A 224 -28.79 -1.91 1.48
C ARG A 224 -27.70 -2.28 0.46
N ARG A 225 -26.55 -2.78 0.92
CA ARG A 225 -25.39 -3.06 0.05
C ARG A 225 -25.39 -4.47 -0.54
N VAL A 226 -25.99 -5.44 0.16
CA VAL A 226 -26.26 -6.78 -0.41
C VAL A 226 -27.24 -6.68 -1.58
N ALA A 227 -28.25 -5.81 -1.50
CA ALA A 227 -29.19 -5.55 -2.60
C ALA A 227 -28.52 -4.91 -3.84
N VAL A 228 -27.48 -4.09 -3.65
CA VAL A 228 -26.72 -3.45 -4.74
C VAL A 228 -25.73 -4.42 -5.39
N ASN A 229 -24.98 -5.19 -4.60
CA ASN A 229 -23.99 -6.14 -5.15
C ASN A 229 -24.62 -7.35 -5.87
N ALA A 230 -25.77 -7.84 -5.41
CA ALA A 230 -26.48 -8.95 -6.06
C ALA A 230 -27.04 -8.60 -7.45
N LYS A 231 -27.26 -7.31 -7.72
CA LYS A 231 -27.75 -6.81 -9.01
C LYS A 231 -26.62 -6.68 -10.04
N VAL A 232 -25.47 -6.18 -9.60
CA VAL A 232 -24.25 -6.01 -10.41
C VAL A 232 -23.64 -7.36 -10.84
N THR A 233 -23.62 -8.36 -9.96
CA THR A 233 -23.04 -9.69 -10.26
C THR A 233 -23.83 -10.53 -11.26
N ARG A 234 -25.16 -10.35 -11.36
CA ARG A 234 -26.00 -11.10 -12.32
C ARG A 234 -25.91 -10.54 -13.75
N GLU A 235 -25.71 -9.24 -13.90
CA GLU A 235 -25.65 -8.58 -15.21
C GLU A 235 -24.33 -8.85 -15.95
N GLU A 236 -23.20 -8.87 -15.23
CA GLU A 236 -21.87 -9.14 -15.81
C GLU A 236 -21.71 -10.59 -16.28
N ILE A 237 -22.22 -11.54 -15.51
CA ILE A 237 -22.19 -12.96 -15.88
C ILE A 237 -23.13 -13.23 -17.05
N ALA A 238 -24.32 -12.60 -17.06
CA ALA A 238 -25.24 -12.69 -18.19
C ALA A 238 -24.67 -12.06 -19.48
N ALA A 239 -23.87 -11.01 -19.37
CA ALA A 239 -23.18 -10.39 -20.51
C ALA A 239 -22.07 -11.31 -21.07
N ALA A 240 -21.21 -11.87 -20.21
CA ALA A 240 -20.16 -12.81 -20.64
C ALA A 240 -20.73 -14.06 -21.32
N HIS A 241 -21.89 -14.55 -20.86
CA HIS A 241 -22.61 -15.65 -21.49
C HIS A 241 -23.24 -15.28 -22.85
N ARG A 242 -23.76 -14.06 -23.01
CA ARG A 242 -24.26 -13.56 -24.30
C ARG A 242 -23.14 -13.40 -25.32
N ASP A 243 -22.03 -12.79 -24.94
CA ASP A 243 -20.88 -12.56 -25.83
C ASP A 243 -20.29 -13.89 -26.34
N LEU A 244 -20.21 -14.88 -25.47
CA LEU A 244 -19.78 -16.23 -25.84
C LEU A 244 -20.77 -16.90 -26.80
N THR A 245 -22.08 -16.76 -26.56
CA THR A 245 -23.13 -17.36 -27.39
C THR A 245 -23.17 -16.71 -28.79
N GLU A 246 -23.07 -15.39 -28.87
CA GLU A 246 -23.02 -14.65 -30.14
C GLU A 246 -21.77 -15.01 -30.96
N ALA A 247 -20.61 -15.12 -30.31
CA ALA A 247 -19.38 -15.49 -30.99
C ALA A 247 -19.42 -16.89 -31.61
N VAL A 248 -20.22 -17.80 -31.05
CA VAL A 248 -20.38 -19.17 -31.58
C VAL A 248 -21.45 -19.25 -32.68
N GLN A 249 -22.50 -18.41 -32.67
CA GLN A 249 -23.57 -18.44 -33.67
C GLN A 249 -23.19 -17.90 -35.07
N VAL A 250 -22.12 -17.11 -35.18
CA VAL A 250 -21.74 -16.44 -36.45
C VAL A 250 -21.12 -17.43 -37.48
N ASP A 251 -20.62 -18.58 -37.07
CA ASP A 251 -19.94 -19.55 -37.95
C ASP A 251 -20.86 -20.71 -38.39
N ASN A 252 -21.89 -20.38 -39.16
CA ASN A 252 -22.89 -21.33 -39.66
C ASN A 252 -22.39 -22.21 -40.84
N GLN A 253 -21.14 -22.67 -40.82
CA GLN A 253 -20.56 -23.54 -41.85
C GLN A 253 -20.20 -24.93 -41.30
N CYS A 254 -20.79 -25.98 -41.89
CA CYS A 254 -20.42 -27.38 -41.68
C CYS A 254 -18.92 -27.59 -41.91
N VAL A 255 -18.19 -27.98 -40.86
CA VAL A 255 -16.75 -28.24 -40.91
C VAL A 255 -16.49 -29.64 -41.48
N THR A 256 -15.83 -29.72 -42.64
CA THR A 256 -15.49 -30.98 -43.35
C THR A 256 -14.01 -31.40 -43.26
N SER A 257 -13.17 -30.77 -42.42
CA SER A 257 -11.84 -31.34 -42.12
C SER A 257 -11.23 -30.84 -40.80
N MET A 258 -10.64 -31.78 -40.06
CA MET A 258 -10.10 -31.67 -38.71
C MET A 258 -8.71 -31.04 -38.66
N ASP A 259 -8.52 -30.08 -37.75
CA ASP A 259 -7.27 -29.83 -37.04
C ASP A 259 -7.61 -29.42 -35.60
N CYS A 260 -6.98 -30.08 -34.62
CA CYS A 260 -7.30 -29.96 -33.19
C CYS A 260 -6.50 -28.83 -32.50
N VAL A 261 -7.15 -28.01 -31.67
CA VAL A 261 -6.48 -27.06 -30.76
C VAL A 261 -6.82 -27.38 -29.31
N ALA A 262 -5.81 -27.67 -28.49
CA ALA A 262 -5.95 -27.92 -27.06
C ALA A 262 -5.80 -26.63 -26.23
N VAL A 263 -6.56 -26.52 -25.14
CA VAL A 263 -6.36 -25.49 -24.09
C VAL A 263 -5.69 -26.18 -22.88
N PRO A 264 -4.46 -25.81 -22.50
CA PRO A 264 -3.83 -26.38 -21.32
C PRO A 264 -4.41 -25.74 -20.05
N THR A 265 -5.21 -26.49 -19.30
CA THR A 265 -5.39 -26.25 -17.87
C THR A 265 -4.13 -26.76 -17.18
N GLY A 266 -3.28 -25.87 -16.68
CA GLY A 266 -2.01 -26.24 -16.08
C GLY A 266 -2.15 -27.13 -14.84
N SER A 267 -2.15 -28.45 -15.04
CA SER A 267 -1.75 -29.49 -14.08
C SER A 267 -1.65 -30.84 -14.79
N ARG A 268 -0.52 -31.55 -14.69
CA ARG A 268 -0.34 -32.89 -15.27
C ARG A 268 -0.97 -33.99 -14.39
N ALA A 269 -1.81 -34.80 -15.06
CA ALA A 269 -1.99 -36.25 -14.98
C ALA A 269 -2.85 -36.92 -13.86
N CYS A 270 -3.84 -37.67 -14.38
CA CYS A 270 -4.46 -38.93 -13.91
C CYS A 270 -5.75 -38.89 -13.06
N GLY A 271 -6.89 -39.11 -13.76
CA GLY A 271 -7.89 -40.13 -13.39
C GLY A 271 -9.20 -39.66 -12.72
N GLY A 272 -10.21 -39.24 -13.50
CA GLY A 272 -11.58 -39.03 -13.04
C GLY A 272 -12.47 -38.42 -14.14
N PRO A 273 -13.81 -38.65 -14.17
CA PRO A 273 -14.67 -38.59 -15.37
C PRO A 273 -14.95 -37.20 -15.96
N ASN A 274 -14.22 -36.16 -15.55
CA ASN A 274 -14.37 -34.80 -16.09
C ASN A 274 -13.33 -34.55 -17.18
N GLY A 275 -13.37 -35.40 -18.20
CA GLY A 275 -12.49 -35.35 -19.37
C GLY A 275 -12.77 -34.14 -20.27
N TYR A 276 -11.67 -33.51 -20.71
CA TYR A 276 -11.53 -32.46 -21.72
C TYR A 276 -12.73 -32.25 -22.66
N VAL A 277 -13.22 -31.01 -22.74
CA VAL A 277 -14.11 -30.58 -23.82
C VAL A 277 -13.26 -30.05 -24.98
N ILE A 278 -13.23 -30.79 -26.09
CA ILE A 278 -12.60 -30.37 -27.34
C ILE A 278 -13.64 -29.59 -28.15
N TYR A 279 -13.37 -28.32 -28.47
CA TYR A 279 -14.16 -27.56 -29.44
C TYR A 279 -13.44 -27.56 -30.78
N ALA A 280 -14.08 -28.13 -31.81
CA ALA A 280 -13.66 -27.99 -33.19
C ALA A 280 -14.51 -26.88 -33.84
N ILE A 281 -13.93 -25.70 -34.03
CA ILE A 281 -14.54 -24.65 -34.83
C ILE A 281 -13.49 -24.17 -35.83
N LYS A 282 -13.68 -24.46 -37.11
CA LYS A 282 -12.88 -23.87 -38.17
C LYS A 282 -13.45 -22.49 -38.46
N SER A 283 -13.09 -21.55 -37.60
CA SER A 283 -13.56 -20.17 -37.60
C SER A 283 -12.37 -19.22 -37.63
N SER A 284 -12.47 -18.15 -38.41
CA SER A 284 -11.52 -17.03 -38.35
C SER A 284 -11.50 -16.33 -36.98
N ASN A 285 -12.46 -16.64 -36.11
CA ASN A 285 -12.61 -16.12 -34.74
C ASN A 285 -12.32 -17.15 -33.63
N ALA A 286 -11.70 -18.30 -33.94
CA ALA A 286 -11.45 -19.36 -32.94
C ALA A 286 -10.68 -18.88 -31.69
N GLU A 287 -9.70 -17.99 -31.86
CA GLU A 287 -8.97 -17.34 -30.75
C GLU A 287 -9.89 -16.46 -29.88
N LYS A 288 -10.80 -15.70 -30.51
CA LYS A 288 -11.76 -14.84 -29.81
C LYS A 288 -12.76 -15.66 -28.99
N ILE A 289 -13.26 -16.77 -29.54
CA ILE A 289 -14.16 -17.70 -28.83
C ILE A 289 -13.43 -18.35 -27.65
N ARG A 290 -12.17 -18.76 -27.84
CA ARG A 290 -11.32 -19.32 -26.77
C ARG A 290 -11.12 -18.32 -25.64
N LEU A 291 -10.84 -17.06 -25.95
CA LEU A 291 -10.61 -16.01 -24.96
C LEU A 291 -11.89 -15.66 -24.18
N LEU A 292 -13.03 -15.60 -24.88
CA LEU A 292 -14.33 -15.35 -24.26
C LEU A 292 -14.74 -16.50 -23.34
N ALA A 293 -14.54 -17.76 -23.77
CA ALA A 293 -14.82 -18.93 -22.94
C ALA A 293 -13.96 -18.95 -21.67
N GLN A 294 -12.68 -18.61 -21.78
CA GLN A 294 -11.78 -18.47 -20.63
C GLN A 294 -12.24 -17.37 -19.68
N LYS A 295 -12.62 -16.21 -20.21
CA LYS A 295 -13.14 -15.07 -19.43
C LYS A 295 -14.42 -15.43 -18.68
N THR A 296 -15.36 -16.11 -19.33
CA THR A 296 -16.62 -16.55 -18.73
C THR A 296 -16.40 -17.56 -17.60
N VAL A 297 -15.56 -18.59 -17.83
CA VAL A 297 -15.18 -19.57 -16.78
C VAL A 297 -14.46 -18.90 -15.61
N GLN A 298 -13.63 -17.91 -15.88
CA GLN A 298 -12.89 -17.18 -14.85
C GLN A 298 -13.81 -16.31 -13.99
N LEU A 299 -14.81 -15.65 -14.59
CA LEU A 299 -15.84 -14.89 -13.89
C LEU A 299 -16.75 -15.80 -13.05
N GLU A 300 -17.17 -16.96 -13.57
CA GLU A 300 -17.96 -17.92 -12.79
C GLU A 300 -17.20 -18.47 -11.57
N ARG A 301 -15.90 -18.75 -11.74
CA ARG A 301 -15.01 -19.18 -10.63
C ARG A 301 -14.78 -18.08 -9.61
N GLN A 302 -14.61 -16.84 -10.05
CA GLN A 302 -14.39 -15.68 -9.18
C GLN A 302 -15.58 -15.47 -8.22
N TYR A 303 -16.80 -15.83 -8.64
CA TYR A 303 -18.02 -15.66 -7.86
C TYR A 303 -18.65 -16.97 -7.34
N ASN A 304 -17.91 -18.09 -7.44
CA ASN A 304 -18.26 -19.40 -6.87
C ASN A 304 -19.59 -19.99 -7.39
N LEU A 305 -19.88 -19.78 -8.68
CA LEU A 305 -21.03 -20.35 -9.39
C LEU A 305 -20.57 -21.60 -10.17
N GLU A 306 -20.36 -22.71 -9.48
CA GLU A 306 -20.11 -23.99 -10.13
C GLU A 306 -21.43 -24.49 -10.74
N ASN A 307 -21.71 -24.23 -12.04
CA ASN A 307 -22.47 -25.09 -12.97
C ASN A 307 -22.99 -24.43 -14.28
N SER A 308 -22.78 -23.14 -14.56
CA SER A 308 -23.49 -22.49 -15.68
C SER A 308 -22.85 -22.63 -17.08
N VAL A 309 -21.52 -22.76 -17.21
CA VAL A 309 -20.89 -23.03 -18.53
C VAL A 309 -21.29 -24.38 -19.14
N ILE A 310 -21.58 -25.41 -18.33
CA ILE A 310 -22.07 -26.72 -18.83
C ILE A 310 -23.46 -26.59 -19.48
N SER A 311 -24.27 -25.64 -19.02
CA SER A 311 -25.64 -25.45 -19.51
C SER A 311 -25.74 -24.64 -20.81
N ILE A 312 -24.70 -23.88 -21.18
CA ILE A 312 -24.71 -23.03 -22.40
C ILE A 312 -24.26 -23.82 -23.61
N CYS A 313 -23.32 -24.75 -23.45
CA CYS A 313 -22.91 -25.63 -24.54
C CYS A 313 -23.97 -26.69 -24.89
N SER A 314 -24.93 -26.96 -24.00
CA SER A 314 -26.11 -27.77 -24.33
C SER A 314 -27.17 -26.98 -25.13
N MET A 315 -27.10 -25.64 -25.19
CA MET A 315 -28.06 -24.76 -25.89
C MET A 315 -27.68 -24.38 -27.32
N VAL A 316 -26.43 -24.62 -27.76
CA VAL A 316 -25.97 -24.28 -29.13
C VAL A 316 -26.26 -25.39 -30.14
N MET A 317 -26.77 -26.55 -29.71
CA MET A 317 -27.38 -27.50 -30.64
C MET A 317 -28.83 -27.09 -30.94
N PRO A 318 -29.32 -27.18 -32.19
CA PRO A 318 -30.69 -26.81 -32.51
C PRO A 318 -31.68 -27.56 -31.62
N PRO A 319 -32.65 -26.85 -30.98
CA PRO A 319 -33.78 -27.42 -30.28
C PRO A 319 -34.85 -27.91 -31.29
N SER A 320 -34.38 -28.78 -32.17
CA SER A 320 -35.09 -29.79 -32.93
C SER A 320 -33.97 -30.79 -33.25
N VAL A 321 -33.27 -31.31 -32.24
CA VAL A 321 -33.72 -31.79 -30.91
C VAL A 321 -34.08 -30.72 -29.83
N LEU A 322 -35.38 -30.28 -29.72
CA LEU A 322 -36.14 -29.66 -28.57
C LEU A 322 -36.65 -28.17 -28.45
N CYS A 323 -37.64 -27.78 -29.28
CA CYS A 323 -38.81 -26.88 -29.11
C CYS A 323 -38.73 -25.43 -28.50
N ASN A 324 -38.96 -24.43 -29.39
CA ASN A 324 -39.88 -23.26 -29.37
C ASN A 324 -40.19 -22.32 -28.17
N GLN A 325 -40.23 -21.02 -28.56
CA GLN A 325 -41.15 -19.91 -28.21
C GLN A 325 -40.82 -18.85 -27.13
N ALA A 326 -40.58 -17.63 -27.65
CA ALA A 326 -41.33 -16.39 -27.38
C ALA A 326 -40.71 -15.25 -26.52
N ASN A 327 -40.62 -14.09 -27.20
CA ASN A 327 -40.98 -12.72 -26.77
C ASN A 327 -39.93 -11.72 -26.19
N LYS A 328 -39.63 -10.75 -27.08
CA LYS A 328 -39.81 -9.28 -26.97
C LYS A 328 -38.71 -8.37 -26.36
N CYS A 329 -38.42 -7.35 -27.18
CA CYS A 329 -37.56 -6.17 -27.06
C CYS A 329 -37.88 -5.23 -25.88
N VAL A 330 -36.93 -4.35 -25.49
CA VAL A 330 -37.02 -2.86 -25.58
C VAL A 330 -35.61 -2.24 -25.40
N SER A 331 -35.39 -1.17 -26.18
CA SER A 331 -34.24 -0.25 -26.30
C SER A 331 -33.89 0.59 -25.07
N GLY A 332 -32.61 0.99 -24.94
CA GLY A 332 -32.19 2.10 -24.07
C GLY A 332 -30.71 2.43 -24.26
N SER A 333 -30.41 3.70 -24.51
CA SER A 333 -29.14 4.23 -25.00
C SER A 333 -28.08 4.50 -23.92
N THR A 334 -26.84 4.62 -24.41
CA THR A 334 -25.74 5.50 -23.97
C THR A 334 -24.81 5.13 -22.80
N SER A 335 -23.54 5.39 -23.12
CA SER A 335 -22.34 5.62 -22.30
C SER A 335 -21.55 4.40 -21.80
N SER A 336 -20.36 4.28 -22.40
CA SER A 336 -19.26 3.35 -22.15
C SER A 336 -18.84 3.30 -20.66
N PRO A 337 -18.63 2.11 -20.06
CA PRO A 337 -17.97 1.99 -18.77
C PRO A 337 -16.47 1.64 -18.93
N PHE A 338 -15.65 2.56 -18.45
CA PHE A 338 -14.23 2.42 -18.14
C PHE A 338 -13.96 1.16 -17.29
N VAL A 339 -12.97 0.35 -17.69
CA VAL A 339 -12.44 -0.76 -16.87
C VAL A 339 -11.30 -0.22 -16.01
N PRO A 340 -11.36 -0.26 -14.66
CA PRO A 340 -10.25 0.22 -13.84
C PRO A 340 -9.11 -0.80 -13.76
N ALA A 341 -7.89 -0.32 -13.96
CA ALA A 341 -6.63 -1.04 -13.77
C ALA A 341 -6.39 -1.39 -12.28
N PRO A 342 -5.52 -2.38 -11.97
CA PRO A 342 -5.24 -2.81 -10.59
C PRO A 342 -4.71 -1.66 -9.72
N PHE A 343 -5.34 -1.45 -8.56
CA PHE A 343 -5.04 -0.37 -7.61
C PHE A 343 -3.59 -0.42 -7.11
N LYS A 344 -2.80 0.60 -7.48
CA LYS A 344 -1.42 0.84 -7.01
C LYS A 344 -1.50 1.90 -5.88
N TRP A 345 -0.82 1.66 -4.77
CA TRP A 345 -0.60 2.68 -3.74
C TRP A 345 0.32 3.74 -4.33
N GLU A 346 0.14 5.01 -3.96
CA GLU A 346 0.96 6.14 -4.43
C GLU A 346 0.87 6.40 -5.95
N ASP A 347 -0.22 5.99 -6.61
CA ASP A 347 -0.43 6.19 -8.04
C ASP A 347 -0.66 7.66 -8.41
N LEU A 348 0.20 8.20 -9.27
CA LEU A 348 0.07 9.55 -9.85
C LEU A 348 -0.22 9.50 -11.36
N THR A 349 -0.69 8.35 -11.86
CA THR A 349 -1.13 8.20 -13.26
C THR A 349 -2.13 9.31 -13.62
N GLU A 350 -1.93 9.92 -14.79
CA GLU A 350 -2.73 11.05 -15.28
C GLU A 350 -2.65 12.31 -14.40
N LYS A 351 -1.68 12.47 -13.50
CA LYS A 351 -1.49 13.71 -12.73
C LYS A 351 -0.45 14.63 -13.35
N ILE A 352 -0.74 15.93 -13.32
CA ILE A 352 0.16 16.99 -13.76
C ILE A 352 0.62 17.79 -12.54
N ALA A 353 1.92 17.80 -12.29
CA ALA A 353 2.50 18.39 -11.10
C ALA A 353 3.35 19.62 -11.39
N LEU A 354 3.31 20.61 -10.50
CA LEU A 354 4.29 21.70 -10.43
C LEU A 354 5.13 21.55 -9.16
N VAL A 355 6.45 21.54 -9.32
CA VAL A 355 7.42 21.57 -8.22
C VAL A 355 8.28 22.83 -8.30
N THR A 356 8.11 23.72 -7.33
CA THR A 356 8.96 24.92 -7.20
C THR A 356 10.24 24.59 -6.43
N GLY A 357 11.37 25.18 -6.84
CA GLY A 357 12.67 24.75 -6.33
C GLY A 357 13.02 23.31 -6.74
N GLY A 358 12.55 22.87 -7.91
CA GLY A 358 12.67 21.49 -8.39
C GLY A 358 14.04 21.13 -8.98
N SER A 359 15.01 22.05 -8.99
CA SER A 359 16.31 21.83 -9.63
C SER A 359 17.32 21.03 -8.79
N GLU A 360 17.19 21.02 -7.46
CA GLU A 360 18.10 20.30 -6.55
C GLU A 360 17.38 19.84 -5.27
N GLY A 361 18.02 18.94 -4.50
CA GLY A 361 17.59 18.56 -3.15
C GLY A 361 16.16 18.00 -3.11
N ILE A 362 15.37 18.49 -2.15
CA ILE A 362 13.99 18.02 -1.88
C ILE A 362 13.09 18.13 -3.11
N GLY A 363 13.14 19.27 -3.82
CA GLY A 363 12.27 19.50 -4.97
C GLY A 363 12.64 18.59 -6.14
N PHE A 364 13.93 18.37 -6.36
CA PHE A 364 14.40 17.42 -7.38
C PHE A 364 13.95 15.98 -7.07
N ALA A 365 14.14 15.53 -5.83
CA ALA A 365 13.75 14.19 -5.44
C ALA A 365 12.22 13.97 -5.49
N ALA A 366 11.43 14.98 -5.12
CA ALA A 366 9.97 14.93 -5.27
C ALA A 366 9.55 14.87 -6.75
N ALA A 367 10.16 15.68 -7.62
CA ALA A 367 9.91 15.62 -9.06
C ALA A 367 10.27 14.26 -9.67
N HIS A 368 11.41 13.69 -9.26
CA HIS A 368 11.84 12.36 -9.64
C HIS A 368 10.83 11.28 -9.19
N GLN A 369 10.41 11.33 -7.92
CA GLN A 369 9.44 10.37 -7.41
C GLN A 369 8.08 10.51 -8.09
N PHE A 370 7.63 11.74 -8.41
CA PHE A 370 6.40 11.93 -9.18
C PHE A 370 6.44 11.24 -10.55
N ILE A 371 7.57 11.33 -11.25
CA ILE A 371 7.78 10.64 -12.53
C ILE A 371 7.74 9.12 -12.34
N ILE A 372 8.42 8.59 -11.32
CA ILE A 372 8.42 7.14 -11.00
C ILE A 372 7.00 6.63 -10.73
N GLU A 373 6.17 7.43 -10.06
CA GLU A 373 4.79 7.08 -9.75
C GLU A 373 3.78 7.31 -10.89
N GLY A 374 4.26 7.66 -12.09
CA GLY A 374 3.44 7.71 -13.29
C GLY A 374 2.79 9.07 -13.56
N ALA A 375 3.26 10.16 -12.92
CA ALA A 375 2.82 11.50 -13.26
C ALA A 375 2.93 11.73 -14.77
N GLU A 376 1.81 12.16 -15.38
CA GLU A 376 1.71 12.42 -16.81
C GLU A 376 2.72 13.49 -17.24
N HIS A 377 2.90 14.51 -16.39
CA HIS A 377 3.87 15.57 -16.62
C HIS A 377 4.28 16.27 -15.32
N VAL A 378 5.55 16.65 -15.22
CA VAL A 378 6.09 17.40 -14.08
C VAL A 378 6.75 18.69 -14.56
N PHE A 379 6.23 19.83 -14.12
CA PHE A 379 6.89 21.12 -14.29
C PHE A 379 7.82 21.37 -13.10
N ILE A 380 9.08 21.71 -13.38
CA ILE A 380 10.02 22.18 -12.36
C ILE A 380 10.43 23.62 -12.63
N THR A 381 10.57 24.41 -11.58
CA THR A 381 11.09 25.79 -11.70
C THR A 381 12.23 26.06 -10.72
N GLY A 382 13.17 26.89 -11.16
CA GLY A 382 14.32 27.35 -10.39
C GLY A 382 15.02 28.52 -11.08
N ARG A 383 15.81 29.28 -10.32
CA ARG A 383 16.43 30.53 -10.79
C ARG A 383 17.64 30.31 -11.71
N ARG A 384 18.43 29.26 -11.43
CA ARG A 384 19.70 28.98 -12.13
C ARG A 384 19.43 28.10 -13.34
N GLN A 385 19.45 28.67 -14.54
CA GLN A 385 19.17 27.97 -15.79
C GLN A 385 20.01 26.70 -15.95
N GLN A 386 21.33 26.79 -15.77
CA GLN A 386 22.23 25.64 -15.94
C GLN A 386 21.85 24.45 -15.04
N VAL A 387 21.56 24.71 -13.76
CA VAL A 387 21.20 23.66 -12.79
C VAL A 387 19.82 23.09 -13.08
N LEU A 388 18.90 23.94 -13.57
CA LEU A 388 17.57 23.51 -14.01
C LEU A 388 17.65 22.61 -15.25
N ASP A 389 18.49 22.95 -16.22
CA ASP A 389 18.71 22.14 -17.43
C ASP A 389 19.34 20.78 -17.10
N GLU A 390 20.30 20.77 -16.17
CA GLU A 390 20.88 19.52 -15.66
C GLU A 390 19.85 18.66 -14.91
N ALA A 391 18.96 19.28 -14.14
CA ALA A 391 17.88 18.58 -13.47
C ALA A 391 16.90 17.92 -14.47
N VAL A 392 16.45 18.67 -15.48
CA VAL A 392 15.60 18.15 -16.57
C VAL A 392 16.25 16.94 -17.25
N LYS A 393 17.55 17.04 -17.59
CA LYS A 393 18.30 15.93 -18.20
C LYS A 393 18.33 14.69 -17.32
N LYS A 394 18.51 14.85 -16.00
CA LYS A 394 18.56 13.72 -15.04
C LYS A 394 17.19 13.08 -14.80
N LEU A 395 16.12 13.87 -14.84
CA LEU A 395 14.73 13.40 -14.62
C LEU A 395 14.15 12.66 -15.84
N GLY A 396 14.73 12.88 -17.02
CA GLY A 396 14.27 12.28 -18.28
C GLY A 396 13.38 13.24 -19.08
N ASN A 397 13.74 13.47 -20.35
CA ASN A 397 13.23 14.61 -21.13
C ASN A 397 11.78 14.50 -21.65
N ASN A 398 11.06 13.40 -21.39
CA ASN A 398 9.80 13.13 -22.10
C ASN A 398 8.54 13.63 -21.38
N ASN A 399 8.59 13.75 -20.04
CA ASN A 399 7.45 14.16 -19.22
C ASN A 399 7.85 15.19 -18.14
N VAL A 400 8.94 15.93 -18.37
CA VAL A 400 9.39 17.01 -17.48
C VAL A 400 9.70 18.28 -18.28
N THR A 401 9.22 19.44 -17.80
CA THR A 401 9.57 20.76 -18.37
C THR A 401 10.21 21.63 -17.30
N GLY A 402 11.42 22.12 -17.57
CA GLY A 402 12.09 23.11 -16.73
C GLY A 402 11.79 24.54 -17.16
N ILE A 403 11.24 25.36 -16.26
CA ILE A 403 10.92 26.77 -16.53
C ILE A 403 11.70 27.66 -15.56
N GLN A 404 12.66 28.43 -16.08
CA GLN A 404 13.41 29.35 -15.24
C GLN A 404 12.51 30.46 -14.70
N GLY A 405 12.62 30.70 -13.39
CA GLY A 405 11.92 31.80 -12.72
C GLY A 405 12.30 31.94 -11.24
N ASP A 406 12.13 33.15 -10.72
CA ASP A 406 12.16 33.47 -9.29
C ASP A 406 10.73 33.59 -8.75
N VAL A 407 10.37 32.75 -7.77
CA VAL A 407 9.03 32.77 -7.15
C VAL A 407 8.71 34.09 -6.44
N SER A 408 9.72 34.89 -6.09
CA SER A 408 9.52 36.23 -5.50
C SER A 408 9.19 37.29 -6.54
N ASN A 409 9.36 36.99 -7.84
CA ASN A 409 9.08 37.87 -8.96
C ASN A 409 7.74 37.50 -9.63
N MET A 410 6.81 38.45 -9.69
CA MET A 410 5.47 38.19 -10.25
C MET A 410 5.48 37.92 -11.74
N ALA A 411 6.36 38.57 -12.51
CA ALA A 411 6.47 38.36 -13.95
C ALA A 411 7.00 36.96 -14.29
N ASP A 412 7.91 36.43 -13.46
CA ASP A 412 8.41 35.07 -13.60
C ASP A 412 7.32 34.04 -13.28
N LEU A 413 6.50 34.28 -12.25
CA LEU A 413 5.34 33.43 -11.97
C LEU A 413 4.29 33.52 -13.10
N ASP A 414 4.04 34.70 -13.66
CA ASP A 414 3.14 34.87 -14.81
C ASP A 414 3.63 34.08 -16.03
N LYS A 415 4.92 34.14 -16.31
CA LYS A 415 5.56 33.33 -17.37
C LYS A 415 5.41 31.84 -17.07
N LEU A 416 5.69 31.39 -15.85
CA LEU A 416 5.55 30.00 -15.41
C LEU A 416 4.14 29.46 -15.70
N TYR A 417 3.11 30.15 -15.21
CA TYR A 417 1.73 29.69 -15.38
C TYR A 417 1.22 29.86 -16.81
N SER A 418 1.72 30.83 -17.58
CA SER A 418 1.41 30.95 -19.01
C SER A 418 1.91 29.74 -19.80
N VAL A 419 3.10 29.22 -19.48
CA VAL A 419 3.64 28.00 -20.10
C VAL A 419 2.82 26.77 -19.70
N ILE A 420 2.51 26.61 -18.41
CA ILE A 420 1.69 25.49 -17.93
C ILE A 420 0.30 25.48 -18.58
N GLN A 421 -0.36 26.65 -18.64
CA GLN A 421 -1.65 26.84 -19.30
C GLN A 421 -1.59 26.45 -20.78
N LYS A 422 -0.50 26.81 -21.48
CA LYS A 422 -0.30 26.51 -22.90
C LYS A 422 -0.01 25.04 -23.16
N GLU A 423 0.84 24.40 -22.36
CA GLU A 423 1.30 23.04 -22.59
C GLU A 423 0.29 21.98 -22.13
N LYS A 424 -0.32 22.19 -20.97
CA LYS A 424 -1.17 21.18 -20.32
C LYS A 424 -2.54 21.70 -19.90
N GLY A 425 -2.69 23.01 -19.69
CA GLY A 425 -3.97 23.65 -19.40
C GLY A 425 -4.60 23.31 -18.04
N ARG A 426 -3.94 22.47 -17.24
CA ARG A 426 -4.38 22.04 -15.92
C ARG A 426 -3.19 21.69 -15.02
N LEU A 427 -3.43 21.68 -13.71
CA LEU A 427 -2.56 21.11 -12.69
C LEU A 427 -3.41 20.24 -11.77
N ASP A 428 -2.82 19.17 -11.23
CA ASP A 428 -3.42 18.36 -10.16
C ASP A 428 -2.67 18.54 -8.85
N ILE A 429 -1.36 18.78 -8.93
CA ILE A 429 -0.47 18.83 -7.76
C ILE A 429 0.39 20.10 -7.82
N VAL A 430 0.48 20.81 -6.69
CA VAL A 430 1.41 21.92 -6.51
C VAL A 430 2.26 21.65 -5.27
N PHE A 431 3.54 21.37 -5.47
CA PHE A 431 4.53 21.33 -4.39
C PHE A 431 5.29 22.67 -4.32
N ALA A 432 4.85 23.51 -3.37
CA ALA A 432 5.45 24.80 -3.07
C ALA A 432 6.66 24.61 -2.14
N ASN A 433 7.84 24.40 -2.73
CA ASN A 433 9.08 24.05 -2.04
C ASN A 433 10.23 25.09 -2.08
N PRO A 434 10.04 26.38 -2.47
CA PRO A 434 11.16 27.30 -2.43
C PRO A 434 11.53 27.59 -0.97
N ALA A 435 12.83 27.58 -0.67
CA ALA A 435 13.35 27.96 0.63
C ALA A 435 14.69 28.68 0.46
N THR A 436 14.82 29.81 1.14
CA THR A 436 16.10 30.48 1.42
C THR A 436 16.17 30.83 2.90
N GLY A 437 17.38 30.93 3.43
CA GLY A 437 17.60 31.20 4.85
C GLY A 437 19.06 31.50 5.13
N SER A 438 19.31 32.16 6.26
CA SER A 438 20.65 32.46 6.76
C SER A 438 20.61 32.47 8.29
N LEU A 439 21.72 32.09 8.93
CA LEU A 439 21.85 32.11 10.38
C LEU A 439 22.35 33.48 10.83
N ILE A 440 21.44 34.33 11.31
CA ILE A 440 21.74 35.73 11.70
C ILE A 440 21.23 35.99 13.12
N ALA A 441 22.13 36.42 14.00
CA ALA A 441 21.79 36.76 15.38
C ALA A 441 20.74 37.87 15.45
N LEU A 442 19.84 37.83 16.44
CA LEU A 442 18.68 38.73 16.53
C LEU A 442 19.03 40.24 16.42
N GLY A 443 20.17 40.66 17.00
CA GLY A 443 20.62 42.06 16.94
C GLY A 443 21.33 42.48 15.65
N ALA A 444 21.53 41.57 14.70
CA ALA A 444 22.27 41.82 13.45
C ALA A 444 21.40 41.65 12.19
N ILE A 445 20.11 41.37 12.34
CA ILE A 445 19.18 41.19 11.22
C ILE A 445 18.92 42.55 10.55
N THR A 446 19.18 42.65 9.25
CA THR A 446 18.84 43.82 8.44
C THR A 446 17.46 43.67 7.78
N GLU A 447 16.88 44.77 7.31
CA GLU A 447 15.64 44.74 6.51
C GLU A 447 15.79 43.88 5.26
N LYS A 448 16.96 43.97 4.59
CA LYS A 448 17.27 43.14 3.42
C LYS A 448 17.25 41.66 3.76
N ASP A 449 17.80 41.26 4.91
CA ASP A 449 17.79 39.84 5.34
C ASP A 449 16.36 39.35 5.58
N PHE A 450 15.51 40.20 6.17
CA PHE A 450 14.09 39.91 6.35
C PHE A 450 13.39 39.74 4.99
N ASP A 451 13.55 40.71 4.11
CA ASP A 451 12.93 40.75 2.79
C ASP A 451 13.36 39.57 1.92
N ASP A 452 14.65 39.25 1.86
CA ASP A 452 15.15 38.12 1.07
C ASP A 452 14.48 36.79 1.49
N VAL A 453 14.31 36.58 2.81
CA VAL A 453 13.68 35.37 3.34
C VAL A 453 12.16 35.40 3.15
N PHE A 454 11.48 36.48 3.52
CA PHE A 454 10.00 36.55 3.44
C PHE A 454 9.49 36.66 2.01
N ASN A 455 10.22 37.33 1.11
CA ASN A 455 9.85 37.43 -0.30
C ASN A 455 9.85 36.06 -0.99
N VAL A 456 10.78 35.18 -0.64
CA VAL A 456 10.85 33.82 -1.21
C VAL A 456 9.95 32.86 -0.44
N ASN A 457 10.12 32.76 0.89
CA ASN A 457 9.51 31.69 1.69
C ASN A 457 8.02 31.92 1.99
N VAL A 458 7.54 33.17 1.95
CA VAL A 458 6.15 33.50 2.31
C VAL A 458 5.41 34.10 1.11
N LYS A 459 5.86 35.26 0.61
CA LYS A 459 5.25 35.93 -0.54
C LYS A 459 5.29 35.04 -1.78
N GLY A 460 6.46 34.45 -2.07
CA GLY A 460 6.62 33.56 -3.23
C GLY A 460 5.74 32.32 -3.16
N VAL A 461 5.60 31.70 -1.99
CA VAL A 461 4.69 30.55 -1.78
C VAL A 461 3.23 30.96 -1.94
N LEU A 462 2.81 32.07 -1.33
CA LEU A 462 1.45 32.61 -1.46
C LEU A 462 1.07 32.81 -2.93
N PHE A 463 1.89 33.54 -3.69
CA PHE A 463 1.58 33.85 -5.08
C PHE A 463 1.80 32.68 -6.04
N THR A 464 2.68 31.74 -5.70
CA THR A 464 2.73 30.44 -6.39
C THR A 464 1.37 29.77 -6.30
N VAL A 465 0.83 29.57 -5.09
CA VAL A 465 -0.46 28.89 -4.92
C VAL A 465 -1.59 29.71 -5.55
N GLN A 466 -1.67 31.01 -5.30
CA GLN A 466 -2.72 31.87 -5.82
C GLN A 466 -2.82 31.81 -7.35
N LYS A 467 -1.68 31.87 -8.05
CA LYS A 467 -1.65 31.81 -9.52
C LYS A 467 -1.86 30.40 -10.07
N ALA A 468 -1.66 29.35 -9.26
CA ALA A 468 -2.04 27.99 -9.63
C ALA A 468 -3.55 27.75 -9.61
N LEU A 469 -4.31 28.46 -8.75
CA LEU A 469 -5.73 28.17 -8.53
C LEU A 469 -6.60 28.14 -9.80
N PRO A 470 -6.43 29.01 -10.81
CA PRO A 470 -7.21 28.93 -12.05
C PRO A 470 -6.95 27.65 -12.87
N LEU A 471 -5.77 27.04 -12.70
CA LEU A 471 -5.32 25.84 -13.41
C LEU A 471 -5.49 24.57 -12.58
N LEU A 472 -5.48 24.68 -11.26
CA LEU A 472 -5.55 23.56 -10.35
C LEU A 472 -6.95 22.94 -10.40
N ALA A 473 -7.02 21.66 -10.72
CA ALA A 473 -8.26 20.91 -10.79
C ALA A 473 -8.94 20.83 -9.41
N ASP A 474 -10.27 20.76 -9.41
CA ASP A 474 -11.02 20.44 -8.20
C ASP A 474 -10.63 19.02 -7.73
N GLY A 475 -10.43 18.86 -6.42
CA GLY A 475 -9.82 17.64 -5.87
C GLY A 475 -8.28 17.62 -5.89
N GLY A 476 -7.63 18.66 -6.41
CA GLY A 476 -6.17 18.77 -6.46
C GLY A 476 -5.49 18.81 -5.08
N SER A 477 -4.16 18.67 -5.07
CA SER A 477 -3.34 18.68 -3.86
C SER A 477 -2.29 19.79 -3.87
N ILE A 478 -2.29 20.61 -2.82
CA ILE A 478 -1.27 21.62 -2.54
C ILE A 478 -0.44 21.14 -1.34
N ILE A 479 0.86 21.10 -1.54
CA ILE A 479 1.83 20.69 -0.53
C ILE A 479 2.80 21.85 -0.32
N LEU A 480 2.90 22.34 0.90
CA LEU A 480 3.84 23.40 1.28
C LEU A 480 5.07 22.76 1.94
N CYS A 481 6.27 23.19 1.57
CA CYS A 481 7.49 22.76 2.26
C CYS A 481 7.79 23.66 3.46
N GLY A 482 7.47 23.15 4.65
CA GLY A 482 7.77 23.75 5.94
C GLY A 482 9.21 23.48 6.40
N SER A 483 9.39 23.40 7.71
CA SER A 483 10.62 22.98 8.41
C SER A 483 10.30 22.80 9.90
N ILE A 484 10.98 21.88 10.58
CA ILE A 484 10.95 21.81 12.06
C ILE A 484 11.33 23.13 12.75
N ALA A 485 12.02 24.05 12.07
CA ALA A 485 12.26 25.42 12.54
C ALA A 485 10.97 26.24 12.80
N ALA A 486 9.82 25.79 12.29
CA ALA A 486 8.52 26.39 12.60
C ALA A 486 8.03 26.11 14.02
N VAL A 487 8.59 25.10 14.71
CA VAL A 487 8.13 24.63 16.03
C VAL A 487 9.26 24.45 17.05
N LYS A 488 10.52 24.65 16.65
CA LYS A 488 11.69 24.64 17.53
C LYS A 488 12.47 25.94 17.38
N GLY A 489 13.04 26.42 18.49
CA GLY A 489 13.87 27.62 18.51
C GLY A 489 15.34 27.28 18.31
N TYR A 490 15.97 27.81 17.26
CA TYR A 490 17.40 27.65 16.98
C TYR A 490 18.09 29.02 16.97
N PRO A 491 19.29 29.15 17.55
CA PRO A 491 20.07 30.38 17.43
C PRO A 491 20.25 30.80 15.97
N GLY A 492 20.05 32.09 15.69
CA GLY A 492 20.21 32.66 14.35
C GLY A 492 19.07 32.39 13.36
N ASN A 493 18.04 31.61 13.73
CA ASN A 493 16.96 31.24 12.81
C ASN A 493 15.69 32.10 12.94
N SER A 494 15.73 33.26 13.61
CA SER A 494 14.51 34.03 13.94
C SER A 494 13.61 34.29 12.73
N VAL A 495 14.17 34.81 11.64
CA VAL A 495 13.41 35.12 10.40
C VAL A 495 13.00 33.85 9.66
N TYR A 496 13.91 32.88 9.52
CA TYR A 496 13.63 31.63 8.81
C TYR A 496 12.53 30.82 9.51
N GLY A 497 12.63 30.61 10.82
CA GLY A 497 11.62 29.91 11.62
C GLY A 497 10.26 30.59 11.55
N ALA A 498 10.22 31.93 11.66
CA ALA A 498 8.98 32.70 11.50
C ALA A 498 8.37 32.52 10.10
N SER A 499 9.19 32.55 9.04
CA SER A 499 8.71 32.34 7.66
C SER A 499 8.09 30.95 7.47
N LYS A 500 8.66 29.90 8.08
CA LYS A 500 8.13 28.53 8.01
C LYS A 500 6.90 28.32 8.91
N ALA A 501 6.80 29.06 10.02
CA ALA A 501 5.60 29.10 10.84
C ALA A 501 4.41 29.75 10.10
N ALA A 502 4.65 30.79 9.29
CA ALA A 502 3.62 31.43 8.48
C ALA A 502 2.96 30.43 7.50
N LEU A 503 3.74 29.55 6.87
CA LEU A 503 3.21 28.52 5.96
C LEU A 503 2.25 27.54 6.65
N ARG A 504 2.48 27.23 7.93
CA ARG A 504 1.54 26.39 8.71
C ARG A 504 0.20 27.09 8.91
N SER A 505 0.20 28.41 9.04
CA SER A 505 -1.03 29.21 9.11
C SER A 505 -1.76 29.24 7.77
N PHE A 506 -1.02 29.39 6.65
CA PHE A 506 -1.57 29.30 5.31
C PHE A 506 -2.25 27.96 5.05
N ALA A 507 -1.59 26.84 5.34
CA ALA A 507 -2.17 25.51 5.09
C ALA A 507 -3.53 25.32 5.78
N ARG A 508 -3.68 25.79 7.02
CA ARG A 508 -4.95 25.72 7.75
C ARG A 508 -6.04 26.60 7.15
N THR A 509 -5.69 27.83 6.81
CA THR A 509 -6.65 28.81 6.30
C THR A 509 -7.09 28.43 4.89
N TRP A 510 -6.15 28.09 4.01
CA TRP A 510 -6.46 27.68 2.63
C TRP A 510 -7.22 26.37 2.54
N THR A 511 -7.10 25.47 3.53
CA THR A 511 -7.96 24.28 3.64
C THR A 511 -9.43 24.68 3.75
N VAL A 512 -9.74 25.76 4.48
CA VAL A 512 -11.11 26.30 4.59
C VAL A 512 -11.50 27.05 3.32
N ASP A 513 -10.61 27.90 2.80
CA ASP A 513 -10.89 28.73 1.62
C ASP A 513 -11.13 27.91 0.35
N LEU A 514 -10.50 26.73 0.23
CA LEU A 514 -10.55 25.89 -0.96
C LEU A 514 -11.43 24.64 -0.81
N LYS A 515 -12.15 24.49 0.31
CA LYS A 515 -12.96 23.31 0.63
C LYS A 515 -14.02 23.00 -0.43
N ASP A 516 -14.65 24.03 -1.00
CA ASP A 516 -15.77 23.87 -1.95
C ASP A 516 -15.28 23.32 -3.29
N ARG A 517 -13.99 23.55 -3.59
CA ARG A 517 -13.26 22.98 -4.73
C ARG A 517 -12.61 21.63 -4.41
N LYS A 518 -12.79 21.12 -3.18
CA LYS A 518 -12.22 19.86 -2.69
C LYS A 518 -10.69 19.80 -2.79
N ILE A 519 -10.02 20.95 -2.87
CA ILE A 519 -8.56 21.00 -2.96
C ILE A 519 -7.98 20.79 -1.56
N ARG A 520 -7.05 19.86 -1.43
CA ARG A 520 -6.37 19.58 -0.17
C ARG A 520 -5.15 20.46 -0.05
N VAL A 521 -4.97 21.07 1.13
CA VAL A 521 -3.76 21.83 1.44
C VAL A 521 -3.07 21.21 2.66
N ASN A 522 -1.82 20.80 2.50
CA ASN A 522 -1.02 20.20 3.58
C ASN A 522 0.36 20.84 3.64
N ILE A 523 1.00 20.79 4.80
CA ILE A 523 2.41 21.18 4.96
C ILE A 523 3.24 19.97 5.36
N ILE A 524 4.33 19.73 4.65
CA ILE A 524 5.36 18.78 5.06
C ILE A 524 6.40 19.54 5.90
N GLN A 525 6.86 18.96 7.01
CA GLN A 525 7.79 19.57 7.96
C GLN A 525 9.07 18.72 8.00
N PRO A 526 10.03 18.96 7.09
CA PRO A 526 11.29 18.24 7.10
C PRO A 526 12.12 18.56 8.34
N GLY A 527 12.79 17.53 8.87
CA GLY A 527 13.91 17.68 9.79
C GLY A 527 15.24 17.91 9.05
N PRO A 528 16.37 17.47 9.62
CA PRO A 528 17.64 17.43 8.89
C PRO A 528 17.55 16.44 7.72
N ILE A 529 17.61 16.93 6.49
CA ILE A 529 17.60 16.12 5.26
C ILE A 529 18.89 16.38 4.47
N ASP A 530 19.53 15.30 4.01
CA ASP A 530 20.77 15.35 3.25
C ASP A 530 20.56 16.06 1.91
N THR A 531 20.96 17.31 1.83
CA THR A 531 20.78 18.17 0.66
C THR A 531 22.00 19.05 0.45
N PRO A 532 22.25 19.51 -0.80
CA PRO A 532 23.28 20.52 -1.05
C PRO A 532 23.11 21.80 -0.23
N ALA A 533 21.89 22.14 0.20
CA ALA A 533 21.65 23.30 1.07
C ALA A 533 22.16 23.04 2.49
N LEU A 534 21.89 21.86 3.06
CA LEU A 534 22.38 21.48 4.38
C LEU A 534 23.91 21.39 4.42
N ALA A 535 24.52 20.84 3.36
CA ALA A 535 25.97 20.71 3.22
C ALA A 535 26.72 22.06 3.07
N ARG A 536 26.00 23.18 2.95
CA ARG A 536 26.56 24.54 2.81
C ARG A 536 26.22 25.47 3.98
N LEU A 537 25.75 24.92 5.10
CA LEU A 537 25.35 25.71 6.28
C LEU A 537 26.54 26.29 7.06
N GLY A 538 27.60 25.51 7.21
CA GLY A 538 28.86 25.91 7.83
C GLY A 538 29.75 26.69 6.86
N ARG A 539 30.66 27.51 7.40
CA ARG A 539 31.56 28.37 6.60
C ARG A 539 32.67 27.58 5.92
N ASN A 540 32.99 26.40 6.46
CA ASN A 540 34.01 25.48 5.98
C ASN A 540 33.58 24.02 6.24
N GLU A 541 34.39 23.06 5.80
CA GLU A 541 34.07 21.63 5.88
C GLU A 541 34.00 21.11 7.33
N GLU A 542 34.89 21.58 8.23
CA GLU A 542 34.88 21.18 9.64
C GLU A 542 33.63 21.68 10.38
N GLU A 543 33.25 22.94 10.17
CA GLU A 543 32.01 23.50 10.72
C GLU A 543 30.79 22.75 10.19
N ASN A 544 30.76 22.46 8.88
CA ASN A 544 29.69 21.66 8.28
C ASN A 544 29.58 20.28 8.93
N LYS A 545 30.70 19.56 9.08
CA LYS A 545 30.73 18.25 9.74
C LYS A 545 30.20 18.33 11.17
N THR A 546 30.63 19.33 11.93
CA THR A 546 30.19 19.55 13.32
C THR A 546 28.68 19.81 13.41
N ILE A 547 28.15 20.65 12.51
CA ILE A 547 26.71 20.92 12.41
C ILE A 547 25.96 19.62 12.08
N LEU A 548 26.41 18.87 11.08
CA LEU A 548 25.77 17.61 10.68
C LEU A 548 25.77 16.59 11.81
N ASP A 549 26.88 16.42 12.53
CA ASP A 549 26.96 15.47 13.66
C ASP A 549 26.08 15.90 14.83
N THR A 550 25.98 17.21 15.10
CA THR A 550 25.03 17.76 16.08
C THR A 550 23.58 17.48 15.70
N LEU A 551 23.24 17.69 14.43
CA LEU A 551 21.90 17.42 13.92
C LEU A 551 21.56 15.93 13.97
N LYS A 552 22.50 15.04 13.61
CA LYS A 552 22.33 13.57 13.74
C LYS A 552 22.05 13.17 15.18
N ALA A 553 22.87 13.65 16.12
CA ALA A 553 22.76 13.29 17.54
C ALA A 553 21.45 13.77 18.18
N ALA A 554 20.91 14.89 17.71
CA ALA A 554 19.62 15.41 18.18
C ALA A 554 18.40 14.74 17.52
N THR A 555 18.57 14.05 16.39
CA THR A 555 17.50 13.23 15.78
C THR A 555 17.33 11.92 16.57
N VAL A 556 16.09 11.54 16.92
CA VAL A 556 15.81 10.28 17.66
C VAL A 556 16.31 9.04 16.91
N MET A 557 16.20 9.03 15.59
CA MET A 557 16.74 7.96 14.73
C MET A 557 18.28 7.98 14.59
N ASN A 558 18.97 8.93 15.23
CA ASN A 558 20.42 9.10 15.23
C ASN A 558 21.06 9.16 13.83
N ARG A 559 20.33 9.74 12.86
CA ARG A 559 20.77 9.94 11.48
C ARG A 559 20.05 11.11 10.84
N ILE A 560 20.59 11.59 9.72
CA ILE A 560 19.93 12.54 8.82
C ILE A 560 19.01 11.74 7.87
N GLY A 561 17.87 12.33 7.49
CA GLY A 561 16.97 11.73 6.51
C GLY A 561 17.48 11.90 5.07
N SER A 562 17.14 10.98 4.17
CA SER A 562 17.42 11.16 2.75
C SER A 562 16.34 11.99 2.05
N THR A 563 16.68 12.58 0.90
CA THR A 563 15.68 13.26 0.07
C THR A 563 14.60 12.31 -0.44
N ASP A 564 14.92 11.02 -0.63
CA ASP A 564 13.96 10.02 -1.11
C ASP A 564 12.93 9.65 -0.05
N GLU A 565 13.33 9.61 1.22
CA GLU A 565 12.39 9.42 2.35
C GLU A 565 11.37 10.56 2.41
N LEU A 566 11.83 11.79 2.21
CA LEU A 566 10.94 12.94 2.16
C LEU A 566 10.07 12.95 0.90
N ALA A 567 10.63 12.60 -0.26
CA ALA A 567 9.91 12.56 -1.54
C ALA A 567 8.72 11.60 -1.49
N ARG A 568 8.88 10.40 -0.89
CA ARG A 568 7.76 9.46 -0.69
C ARG A 568 6.65 10.03 0.19
N ALA A 569 6.99 10.79 1.23
CA ALA A 569 5.98 11.48 2.04
C ALA A 569 5.28 12.61 1.26
N VAL A 570 5.97 13.30 0.35
CA VAL A 570 5.36 14.26 -0.59
C VAL A 570 4.40 13.55 -1.54
N VAL A 571 4.78 12.39 -2.09
CA VAL A 571 3.91 11.57 -2.94
C VAL A 571 2.65 11.11 -2.22
N PHE A 572 2.77 10.63 -0.98
CA PHE A 572 1.60 10.31 -0.15
C PHE A 572 0.64 11.49 -0.06
N LEU A 573 1.14 12.71 0.24
CA LEU A 573 0.30 13.91 0.30
C LEU A 573 -0.25 14.33 -1.08
N ALA A 574 0.41 13.98 -2.17
CA ALA A 574 -0.01 14.27 -3.53
C ALA A 574 -1.09 13.29 -4.03
N SER A 575 -1.03 12.02 -3.63
CA SER A 575 -1.91 10.95 -4.10
C SER A 575 -3.28 10.90 -3.40
N ASP A 576 -4.18 10.07 -3.93
CA ASP A 576 -5.50 9.83 -3.35
C ASP A 576 -5.46 9.01 -2.05
N ASP A 577 -4.30 8.44 -1.69
CA ASP A 577 -4.08 7.79 -0.38
C ASP A 577 -4.22 8.78 0.78
N SER A 578 -4.00 10.08 0.50
CA SER A 578 -4.20 11.18 1.44
C SER A 578 -5.51 11.96 1.16
N SER A 579 -6.49 11.35 0.48
CA SER A 579 -7.78 11.98 0.13
C SER A 579 -8.58 12.50 1.33
N TYR A 580 -8.37 11.95 2.53
CA TYR A 580 -8.98 12.44 3.78
C TYR A 580 -7.98 13.15 4.71
N VAL A 581 -6.82 13.56 4.18
CA VAL A 581 -5.77 14.28 4.89
C VAL A 581 -5.66 15.69 4.31
N THR A 582 -6.11 16.68 5.08
CA THR A 582 -6.01 18.09 4.71
C THR A 582 -5.83 18.96 5.96
N GLY A 583 -5.11 20.08 5.83
CA GLY A 583 -4.81 21.02 6.92
C GLY A 583 -3.75 20.54 7.90
N ILE A 584 -3.12 19.38 7.66
CA ILE A 584 -2.15 18.81 8.59
C ILE A 584 -0.76 19.40 8.40
N ALA A 585 0.07 19.27 9.44
CA ALA A 585 1.51 19.37 9.37
C ALA A 585 2.11 17.98 9.53
N LEU A 586 2.64 17.40 8.45
CA LEU A 586 3.28 16.09 8.44
C LEU A 586 4.77 16.22 8.74
N PHE A 587 5.22 15.74 9.90
CA PHE A 587 6.63 15.75 10.26
C PHE A 587 7.38 14.58 9.63
N VAL A 588 8.47 14.90 8.93
CA VAL A 588 9.40 13.91 8.36
C VAL A 588 10.79 14.29 8.84
N ASP A 589 11.03 14.00 10.11
CA ASP A 589 12.15 14.57 10.87
C ASP A 589 12.92 13.54 11.71
N GLY A 590 12.65 12.24 11.52
CA GLY A 590 13.28 11.18 12.31
C GLY A 590 13.04 11.27 13.82
N GLY A 591 11.96 11.95 14.23
CA GLY A 591 11.59 12.19 15.63
C GLY A 591 12.16 13.47 16.25
N TYR A 592 12.91 14.29 15.49
CA TYR A 592 13.63 15.45 16.01
C TYR A 592 12.73 16.44 16.77
N ALA A 593 11.58 16.80 16.21
CA ALA A 593 10.67 17.78 16.80
C ALA A 593 9.49 17.16 17.56
N GLN A 594 9.52 15.84 17.81
CA GLN A 594 8.40 15.11 18.40
C GLN A 594 8.50 14.91 19.91
N ILE A 595 9.67 15.19 20.50
CA ILE A 595 9.94 15.10 21.94
C ILE A 595 10.68 16.33 22.48
#